data_AF-A0A965NG60-F1
#
_entry.id   AF-A0A965NG60-F1
#
_cell.length_a   1.000
_cell.length_b   1.000
_cell.length_c   1.000
_cell.angle_alpha   90.00
_cell.angle_beta   90.00
_cell.angle_gamma   90.00
#
_symmetry.space_group_name_H-M   'P 1'
#
loop_
_entity.id
_entity.type
_entity.pdbx_description
1 polymer ?
#
loop_
_entity_poly.entity_id
_entity_poly.type
_entity_poly.pdbx_seq_one_letter_code
_entity_poly.pdbx_strand_id
1 'polypeptide(L)'
;MPVAGSITGAMIADHTIGLVKLDVSAGSPLYVLRINGAGTTVEYTDPQNLFDATHRLPVDHISLSAVGAYVLTSDGVTNTWITKAAFFTSGVVPLTAISTSGAANPSVLSYDGATLAYRTVVAATANDTIPVTKLLHDAALNMPRTNSAGTALEWATPAQIVATLLPYINTGYRTPTANQQAIGAAGSINTFPHGLGARPFRAGGYIVCVTAYGAYSVGDTILWETIFNVDSANATYMPVVWDATNVYLIVTPNGAADAQFVGYDKTGGSGQLTKTNWKVMAWADVS
;
A
#
# COMPACT_ATOMS: atom_id res chain seq x y z
N MET A 1 10.93 82.55 -30.03
CA MET A 1 11.96 81.51 -29.80
C MET A 1 13.27 82.22 -29.41
N PRO A 2 14.09 81.65 -28.51
CA PRO A 2 15.41 82.21 -28.22
C PRO A 2 16.23 82.34 -29.50
N VAL A 3 17.03 83.39 -29.60
CA VAL A 3 17.88 83.66 -30.78
C VAL A 3 18.96 82.58 -30.88
N ALA A 4 19.29 82.16 -32.11
CA ALA A 4 20.37 81.21 -32.36
C ALA A 4 21.68 81.71 -31.73
N GLY A 5 22.32 80.86 -30.91
CA GLY A 5 23.55 81.22 -30.17
C GLY A 5 23.32 81.86 -28.79
N SER A 6 22.07 81.99 -28.31
CA SER A 6 21.77 82.55 -26.98
C SER A 6 22.15 81.64 -25.81
N ILE A 7 22.47 80.36 -26.06
CA ILE A 7 23.06 79.48 -25.05
C ILE A 7 24.58 79.53 -25.20
N THR A 8 25.25 80.09 -24.19
CA THR A 8 26.71 80.24 -24.15
C THR A 8 27.36 79.07 -23.41
N GLY A 9 28.63 78.79 -23.70
CA GLY A 9 29.38 77.72 -23.01
C GLY A 9 29.40 77.88 -21.49
N ALA A 10 29.37 79.12 -20.97
CA ALA A 10 29.29 79.40 -19.54
C ALA A 10 27.97 78.94 -18.88
N MET A 11 26.88 78.84 -19.66
CA MET A 11 25.59 78.32 -19.18
C MET A 11 25.57 76.79 -19.05
N ILE A 12 26.56 76.11 -19.64
CA ILE A 12 26.72 74.64 -19.65
C ILE A 12 28.03 74.20 -18.98
N ALA A 13 28.91 75.16 -18.60
CA ALA A 13 30.26 74.90 -18.10
C ALA A 13 30.28 74.24 -16.72
N ASP A 14 29.24 74.45 -15.94
CA ASP A 14 28.97 73.64 -14.76
C ASP A 14 28.15 72.44 -15.23
N HIS A 15 28.78 71.27 -15.34
CA HIS A 15 28.11 70.01 -15.70
C HIS A 15 27.08 69.55 -14.64
N THR A 16 26.70 70.43 -13.72
CA THR A 16 25.71 70.19 -12.68
C THR A 16 24.45 71.01 -12.95
N ILE A 17 23.32 70.30 -13.09
CA ILE A 17 22.00 70.91 -12.95
C ILE A 17 21.66 70.85 -11.47
N GLY A 18 21.87 71.96 -10.76
CA GLY A 18 21.45 72.05 -9.35
C GLY A 18 19.95 71.78 -9.22
N LEU A 19 19.54 70.98 -8.24
CA LEU A 19 18.15 70.58 -7.97
C LEU A 19 17.17 71.76 -7.93
N VAL A 20 17.61 72.95 -7.52
CA VAL A 20 16.79 74.17 -7.48
C VAL A 20 16.35 74.66 -8.88
N LYS A 21 17.05 74.25 -9.94
CA LYS A 21 16.70 74.52 -11.34
C LYS A 21 15.72 73.50 -11.92
N LEU A 22 15.47 72.40 -11.19
CA LEU A 22 14.41 71.45 -11.50
C LEU A 22 13.19 71.86 -10.67
N ASP A 23 12.22 72.50 -11.32
CA ASP A 23 10.96 72.85 -10.67
C ASP A 23 10.17 71.57 -10.36
N VAL A 24 10.26 71.12 -9.10
CA VAL A 24 9.47 69.99 -8.57
C VAL A 24 8.10 70.44 -8.04
N SER A 25 7.81 71.74 -8.06
CA SER A 25 6.60 72.31 -7.46
C SER A 25 5.39 72.33 -8.40
N ALA A 26 5.58 71.98 -9.68
CA ALA A 26 4.51 71.87 -10.69
C ALA A 26 4.30 70.45 -11.26
N GLY A 27 4.92 69.40 -10.70
CA GLY A 27 4.91 68.05 -11.28
C GLY A 27 3.89 67.07 -10.66
N SER A 28 3.07 66.43 -11.50
CA SER A 28 2.45 65.11 -11.23
C SER A 28 3.54 64.00 -11.16
N PRO A 29 3.26 62.75 -10.75
CA PRO A 29 4.19 61.77 -10.16
C PRO A 29 5.59 61.67 -10.77
N LEU A 30 6.60 61.33 -9.96
CA LEU A 30 8.03 61.20 -10.33
C LEU A 30 8.28 60.45 -11.66
N TYR A 31 8.27 61.16 -12.79
CA TYR A 31 8.64 60.59 -14.10
C TYR A 31 10.15 60.33 -14.13
N VAL A 32 10.54 59.20 -14.72
CA VAL A 32 11.94 58.85 -14.99
C VAL A 32 12.31 59.24 -16.41
N LEU A 33 13.54 59.73 -16.61
CA LEU A 33 14.09 59.88 -17.95
C LEU A 33 14.57 58.52 -18.45
N ARG A 34 14.16 58.13 -19.66
CA ARG A 34 14.72 56.99 -20.39
C ARG A 34 14.97 57.34 -21.84
N ILE A 35 15.75 56.52 -22.55
CA ILE A 35 15.77 56.53 -24.01
C ILE A 35 14.60 55.66 -24.49
N ASN A 36 13.84 56.11 -25.49
CA ASN A 36 12.73 55.35 -26.05
C ASN A 36 13.19 53.98 -26.60
N GLY A 37 12.25 53.05 -26.82
CA GLY A 37 12.57 51.70 -27.31
C GLY A 37 13.28 51.67 -28.68
N ALA A 38 13.21 52.77 -29.45
CA ALA A 38 13.93 52.94 -30.70
C ALA A 38 15.37 53.46 -30.54
N GLY A 39 15.80 53.85 -29.34
CA GLY A 39 17.15 54.35 -29.07
C GLY A 39 17.43 55.79 -29.56
N THR A 40 16.40 56.55 -29.94
CA THR A 40 16.55 57.79 -30.73
C THR A 40 16.30 59.07 -29.96
N THR A 41 15.49 59.02 -28.91
CA THR A 41 15.11 60.21 -28.13
C THR A 41 15.02 59.90 -26.65
N VAL A 42 15.36 60.89 -25.82
CA VAL A 42 15.09 60.85 -24.39
C VAL A 42 13.64 61.24 -24.14
N GLU A 43 12.92 60.47 -23.33
CA GLU A 43 11.53 60.70 -22.94
C GLU A 43 11.36 60.61 -21.42
N TYR A 44 10.36 61.33 -20.90
CA TYR A 44 9.90 61.21 -19.52
C TYR A 44 8.78 60.18 -19.47
N THR A 45 8.95 59.10 -18.71
CA THR A 45 7.93 58.05 -18.55
C THR A 45 7.57 57.82 -17.09
N ASP A 46 6.35 57.35 -16.84
CA ASP A 46 5.94 56.91 -15.52
C ASP A 46 6.79 55.70 -15.12
N PRO A 47 7.36 55.65 -13.89
CA PRO A 47 8.14 54.50 -13.41
C PRO A 47 7.41 53.16 -13.55
N GLN A 48 6.07 53.14 -13.52
CA GLN A 48 5.28 51.91 -13.70
C GLN A 48 5.43 51.32 -15.11
N ASN A 49 5.69 52.17 -16.11
CA ASN A 49 5.88 51.75 -17.50
C ASN A 49 7.29 51.21 -17.79
N LEU A 50 8.22 51.26 -16.82
CA LEU A 50 9.54 50.64 -16.96
C LEU A 50 9.48 49.11 -16.97
N PHE A 51 8.41 48.52 -16.42
CA PHE A 51 8.26 47.09 -16.22
C PHE A 51 6.98 46.54 -16.88
N ASP A 52 6.60 47.10 -18.03
CA ASP A 52 5.46 46.63 -18.80
C ASP A 52 5.76 45.30 -19.55
N ALA A 53 4.75 44.77 -20.26
CA ALA A 53 4.87 43.52 -21.00
C ALA A 53 6.00 43.51 -22.06
N THR A 54 6.41 44.69 -22.54
CA THR A 54 7.47 44.88 -23.54
C THR A 54 8.85 45.16 -22.93
N HIS A 55 8.94 45.54 -21.65
CA HIS A 55 10.18 45.89 -20.96
C HIS A 55 10.41 45.01 -19.72
N ARG A 56 10.43 43.69 -19.92
CA ARG A 56 10.71 42.72 -18.84
C ARG A 56 12.21 42.61 -18.58
N LEU A 57 12.60 42.62 -17.30
CA LEU A 57 13.95 42.23 -16.89
C LEU A 57 14.10 40.71 -17.05
N PRO A 58 15.08 40.22 -17.84
CA PRO A 58 15.37 38.80 -17.92
C PRO A 58 15.72 38.23 -16.52
N VAL A 59 15.19 37.06 -16.16
CA VAL A 59 15.41 36.45 -14.83
C VAL A 59 16.89 36.17 -14.56
N ASP A 60 17.65 35.91 -15.61
CA ASP A 60 19.10 35.72 -15.64
C ASP A 60 19.90 37.01 -15.34
N HIS A 61 19.27 38.19 -15.43
CA HIS A 61 19.84 39.46 -14.97
C HIS A 61 19.55 39.75 -13.48
N ILE A 62 18.76 38.90 -12.81
CA ILE A 62 18.61 38.90 -11.35
C ILE A 62 19.79 38.11 -10.79
N SER A 63 20.92 38.77 -10.56
CA SER A 63 22.10 38.11 -10.00
C SER A 63 21.95 37.88 -8.49
N LEU A 64 22.36 36.70 -8.04
CA LEU A 64 22.59 36.39 -6.63
C LEU A 64 23.90 37.03 -6.20
N SER A 65 23.85 38.12 -5.42
CA SER A 65 24.84 38.52 -4.40
C SER A 65 25.17 40.01 -4.43
N ALA A 66 24.38 40.81 -3.71
CA ALA A 66 24.87 42.03 -3.07
C ALA A 66 24.00 42.38 -1.85
N VAL A 67 24.63 42.98 -0.83
CA VAL A 67 23.94 43.63 0.28
C VAL A 67 23.01 44.70 -0.30
N GLY A 68 21.74 44.71 0.12
CA GLY A 68 20.72 45.62 -0.44
C GLY A 68 19.92 45.05 -1.62
N ALA A 69 19.86 43.73 -1.81
CA ALA A 69 18.97 43.12 -2.79
C ALA A 69 17.49 43.19 -2.36
N TYR A 70 16.64 43.71 -3.25
CA TYR A 70 15.20 43.82 -3.08
C TYR A 70 14.48 42.90 -4.08
N VAL A 71 13.33 42.38 -3.66
CA VAL A 71 12.41 41.58 -4.49
C VAL A 71 11.14 42.40 -4.68
N LEU A 72 10.69 42.57 -5.92
CA LEU A 72 9.38 43.14 -6.21
C LEU A 72 8.32 42.05 -5.98
N THR A 73 7.49 42.23 -4.97
CA THR A 73 6.32 41.39 -4.73
C THR A 73 5.08 42.07 -5.31
N SER A 74 4.19 41.28 -5.90
CA SER A 74 2.89 41.73 -6.40
C SER A 74 1.79 40.89 -5.79
N ASP A 75 0.73 41.52 -5.29
CA ASP A 75 -0.51 40.85 -4.89
C ASP A 75 -1.53 40.77 -6.04
N GLY A 76 -1.11 41.12 -7.27
CA GLY A 76 -1.97 41.22 -8.44
C GLY A 76 -2.64 42.59 -8.63
N VAL A 77 -2.51 43.51 -7.66
CA VAL A 77 -3.07 44.87 -7.71
C VAL A 77 -1.99 45.92 -7.42
N THR A 78 -1.11 45.63 -6.46
CA THR A 78 -0.11 46.54 -5.92
C THR A 78 1.27 45.88 -5.95
N ASN A 79 2.27 46.62 -6.41
CA ASN A 79 3.65 46.15 -6.45
C ASN A 79 4.47 46.83 -5.35
N THR A 80 5.13 46.04 -4.50
CA THR A 80 5.93 46.51 -3.38
C THR A 80 7.33 45.91 -3.44
N TRP A 81 8.36 46.75 -3.32
CA TRP A 81 9.74 46.29 -3.14
C TRP A 81 9.99 45.96 -1.68
N ILE A 82 10.39 44.73 -1.39
CA ILE A 82 10.78 44.29 -0.05
C ILE A 82 12.21 43.77 -0.05
N THR A 83 12.89 43.85 1.08
CA THR A 83 14.24 43.27 1.19
C THR A 83 14.15 41.76 1.01
N LYS A 84 15.18 41.16 0.42
CA LYS A 84 15.28 39.70 0.31
C LYS A 84 15.09 39.01 1.67
N ALA A 85 15.68 39.57 2.73
CA ALA A 85 15.55 39.06 4.09
C ALA A 85 14.09 39.09 4.60
N ALA A 86 13.35 40.17 4.33
CA ALA A 86 11.94 40.26 4.67
C ALA A 86 11.09 39.24 3.88
N PHE A 87 11.35 39.05 2.58
CA PHE A 87 10.64 38.05 1.78
C PHE A 87 10.78 36.63 2.34
N PHE A 88 11.98 36.21 2.75
CA PHE A 88 12.17 34.87 3.32
C PHE A 88 11.69 34.74 4.78
N THR A 89 11.40 35.86 5.45
CA THR A 89 10.91 35.86 6.84
C THR A 89 9.37 35.89 6.90
N SER A 90 8.71 36.61 5.98
CA SER A 90 7.26 36.84 6.03
C SER A 90 6.53 36.73 4.69
N GLY A 91 7.23 36.44 3.59
CA GLY A 91 6.62 36.26 2.28
C GLY A 91 5.74 35.01 2.22
N VAL A 92 4.53 35.15 1.70
CA VAL A 92 3.61 34.03 1.45
C VAL A 92 3.66 33.69 -0.03
N VAL A 93 4.05 32.46 -0.37
CA VAL A 93 3.96 31.94 -1.73
C VAL A 93 2.70 31.07 -1.82
N PRO A 94 1.65 31.48 -2.56
CA PRO A 94 0.47 30.66 -2.74
C PRO A 94 0.83 29.34 -3.43
N LEU A 95 0.34 28.21 -2.92
CA LEU A 95 0.61 26.89 -3.55
C LEU A 95 0.18 26.84 -5.02
N THR A 96 -0.85 27.62 -5.39
CA THR A 96 -1.34 27.73 -6.77
C THR A 96 -0.37 28.42 -7.73
N ALA A 97 0.61 29.17 -7.21
CA ALA A 97 1.66 29.80 -8.00
C ALA A 97 2.90 28.90 -8.19
N ILE A 98 2.94 27.73 -7.54
CA ILE A 98 4.01 26.76 -7.70
C ILE A 98 3.69 25.90 -8.92
N SER A 99 4.51 26.01 -9.98
CA SER A 99 4.33 25.20 -11.19
C SER A 99 4.39 23.71 -10.89
N THR A 100 3.39 22.95 -11.37
CA THR A 100 3.36 21.48 -11.32
C THR A 100 3.90 20.83 -12.59
N SER A 101 4.24 21.61 -13.62
CA SER A 101 4.86 21.10 -14.83
C SER A 101 6.34 20.85 -14.57
N GLY A 102 6.70 19.58 -14.41
CA GLY A 102 7.98 19.13 -13.86
C GLY A 102 9.22 19.64 -14.62
N ALA A 103 10.21 20.11 -13.85
CA ALA A 103 11.58 20.15 -14.31
C ALA A 103 12.09 18.72 -14.57
N ALA A 104 13.04 18.56 -15.50
CA ALA A 104 13.63 17.27 -15.88
C ALA A 104 14.20 16.46 -14.69
N ASN A 105 14.45 17.11 -13.56
CA ASN A 105 14.72 16.47 -12.29
C ASN A 105 13.63 16.90 -11.29
N PRO A 106 12.80 15.98 -10.75
CA PRO A 106 11.80 16.30 -9.75
C PRO A 106 12.52 16.71 -8.46
N SER A 107 12.71 18.02 -8.31
CA SER A 107 13.22 18.63 -7.10
C SER A 107 12.05 19.12 -6.27
N VAL A 108 12.07 18.81 -4.98
CA VAL A 108 11.14 19.35 -4.00
C VAL A 108 11.82 20.47 -3.24
N LEU A 109 11.08 21.53 -2.93
CA LEU A 109 11.54 22.54 -2.00
C LEU A 109 11.51 21.92 -0.60
N SER A 110 12.68 21.75 0.03
CA SER A 110 12.78 21.17 1.37
C SER A 110 13.63 22.05 2.29
N TYR A 111 13.27 22.04 3.57
CA TYR A 111 14.04 22.65 4.65
C TYR A 111 14.77 21.54 5.40
N ASP A 112 16.11 21.53 5.33
CA ASP A 112 16.96 20.51 5.94
C ASP A 112 18.28 21.15 6.41
N GLY A 113 18.76 20.77 7.59
CA GLY A 113 19.99 21.30 8.18
C GLY A 113 20.02 22.83 8.27
N ALA A 114 18.88 23.44 8.62
CA ALA A 114 18.67 24.90 8.64
C ALA A 114 18.76 25.61 7.27
N THR A 115 18.82 24.87 6.16
CA THR A 115 18.91 25.42 4.80
C THR A 115 17.66 25.08 3.98
N LEU A 116 16.96 26.09 3.48
CA LEU A 116 15.89 25.94 2.49
C LEU A 116 16.49 25.83 1.08
N ALA A 117 16.29 24.71 0.39
CA ALA A 117 16.83 24.48 -0.94
C ALA A 117 15.92 23.57 -1.79
N TYR A 118 16.03 23.66 -3.12
CA TYR A 118 15.49 22.64 -4.01
C TYR A 118 16.41 21.43 -4.00
N ARG A 119 15.87 20.28 -3.58
CA ARG A 119 16.60 19.01 -3.50
C ARG A 119 15.91 17.97 -4.34
N THR A 120 16.65 17.05 -4.94
CA THR A 120 16.02 15.86 -5.54
C THR A 120 15.21 15.13 -4.48
N VAL A 121 14.16 14.41 -4.88
CA VAL A 121 13.34 13.61 -3.93
C VAL A 121 14.21 12.74 -3.02
N VAL A 122 15.29 12.18 -3.56
CA VAL A 122 16.28 11.36 -2.84
C VAL A 122 17.05 12.19 -1.80
N ALA A 123 17.53 13.38 -2.16
CA ALA A 123 18.26 14.26 -1.25
C ALA A 123 17.36 14.96 -0.21
N ALA A 124 16.03 15.02 -0.46
CA ALA A 124 15.05 15.51 0.51
C ALA A 124 14.63 14.45 1.54
N THR A 125 14.84 13.16 1.24
CA THR A 125 14.67 12.06 2.19
C THR A 125 16.02 11.71 2.81
N ALA A 126 16.45 12.51 3.78
CA ALA A 126 17.71 12.29 4.49
C ALA A 126 17.79 10.88 5.12
N ASN A 127 19.00 10.29 5.11
CA ASN A 127 19.40 8.96 5.64
C ASN A 127 19.26 7.73 4.73
N ASP A 128 19.25 7.89 3.40
CA ASP A 128 19.35 6.78 2.42
C ASP A 128 18.35 5.62 2.61
N THR A 129 17.28 5.86 3.38
CA THR A 129 16.23 4.88 3.68
C THR A 129 14.94 5.41 3.12
N ILE A 130 14.48 4.77 2.04
CA ILE A 130 13.09 4.82 1.63
C ILE A 130 12.40 3.71 2.42
N PRO A 131 11.68 4.01 3.51
CA PRO A 131 10.93 2.98 4.19
C PRO A 131 9.97 2.31 3.20
N VAL A 132 9.76 1.00 3.35
CA VAL A 132 8.83 0.17 2.56
C VAL A 132 7.47 0.86 2.32
N THR A 133 7.12 1.78 3.22
CA THR A 133 5.96 2.68 3.25
C THR A 133 5.86 3.68 2.10
N LYS A 134 6.85 3.80 1.21
CA LYS A 134 6.79 4.68 0.02
C LYS A 134 6.66 3.92 -1.30
N LEU A 135 6.49 2.60 -1.25
CA LEU A 135 6.24 1.77 -2.42
C LEU A 135 4.75 1.82 -2.78
N LEU A 136 4.42 2.27 -4.00
CA LEU A 136 3.11 2.05 -4.61
C LEU A 136 3.11 0.66 -5.27
N HIS A 137 2.01 -0.10 -5.13
CA HIS A 137 1.87 -1.41 -5.76
C HIS A 137 0.85 -1.36 -6.90
N ASP A 138 1.26 -1.80 -8.09
CA ASP A 138 0.54 -1.55 -9.35
C ASP A 138 -0.60 -2.55 -9.63
N ALA A 139 -0.62 -3.68 -8.92
CA ALA A 139 -1.66 -4.69 -9.05
C ALA A 139 -2.53 -4.72 -7.78
N ALA A 140 -3.85 -4.78 -7.97
CA ALA A 140 -4.80 -4.91 -6.87
C ALA A 140 -4.42 -6.12 -6.00
N LEU A 141 -4.32 -5.89 -4.68
CA LEU A 141 -4.20 -6.91 -3.62
C LEU A 141 -2.81 -7.55 -3.43
N ASN A 142 -1.73 -7.03 -4.03
CA ASN A 142 -0.39 -7.50 -3.69
C ASN A 142 0.07 -6.98 -2.32
N MET A 143 0.67 -7.86 -1.51
CA MET A 143 1.14 -7.54 -0.15
C MET A 143 2.63 -7.80 -0.02
N PRO A 144 3.37 -6.97 0.74
CA PRO A 144 4.79 -7.19 0.98
C PRO A 144 4.95 -8.33 2.00
N ARG A 145 5.89 -9.24 1.74
CA ARG A 145 6.28 -10.33 2.65
C ARG A 145 7.77 -10.60 2.54
N THR A 146 8.31 -11.36 3.48
CA THR A 146 9.64 -11.96 3.30
C THR A 146 9.52 -13.20 2.40
N ASN A 147 10.44 -13.38 1.47
CA ASN A 147 10.48 -14.53 0.57
C ASN A 147 10.66 -15.85 1.34
N SER A 148 10.39 -16.97 0.66
CA SER A 148 10.47 -18.32 1.26
C SER A 148 11.87 -18.68 1.79
N ALA A 149 12.92 -18.02 1.28
CA ALA A 149 14.28 -18.18 1.76
C ALA A 149 14.60 -17.34 3.03
N GLY A 150 13.71 -16.44 3.46
CA GLY A 150 13.90 -15.60 4.65
C GLY A 150 14.89 -14.44 4.46
N THR A 151 15.29 -14.13 3.23
CA THR A 151 16.43 -13.28 2.90
C THR A 151 16.06 -11.95 2.25
N ALA A 152 14.85 -11.81 1.70
CA ALA A 152 14.45 -10.61 0.99
C ALA A 152 12.96 -10.30 1.13
N LEU A 153 12.60 -9.03 0.94
CA LEU A 153 11.22 -8.57 0.77
C LEU A 153 10.73 -8.90 -0.65
N GLU A 154 9.52 -9.42 -0.79
CA GLU A 154 8.82 -9.66 -2.05
C GLU A 154 7.35 -9.26 -1.95
N TRP A 155 6.71 -8.97 -3.08
CA TRP A 155 5.27 -8.68 -3.14
C TRP A 155 4.52 -9.92 -3.61
N ALA A 156 3.58 -10.40 -2.80
CA ALA A 156 2.83 -11.62 -3.04
C ALA A 156 1.34 -11.35 -3.23
N THR A 157 0.73 -12.10 -4.14
CA THR A 157 -0.72 -12.13 -4.31
C THR A 157 -1.40 -12.84 -3.13
N PRO A 158 -2.70 -12.61 -2.89
CA PRO A 158 -3.45 -13.32 -1.86
C PRO A 158 -3.41 -14.84 -2.05
N ALA A 159 -3.44 -15.32 -3.30
CA ALA A 159 -3.35 -16.74 -3.62
C ALA A 159 -2.02 -17.37 -3.19
N GLN A 160 -0.90 -16.67 -3.39
CA GLN A 160 0.42 -17.13 -2.96
C GLN A 160 0.57 -17.16 -1.43
N ILE A 161 -0.02 -16.17 -0.74
CA ILE A 161 -0.06 -16.13 0.72
C ILE A 161 -0.88 -17.30 1.26
N VAL A 162 -2.08 -17.52 0.73
CA VAL A 162 -2.93 -18.64 1.13
C VAL A 162 -2.22 -19.97 0.87
N ALA A 163 -1.61 -20.18 -0.30
CA ALA A 163 -0.88 -21.41 -0.59
C ALA A 163 0.30 -21.66 0.37
N THR A 164 0.95 -20.60 0.85
CA THR A 164 2.05 -20.71 1.83
C THR A 164 1.53 -21.03 3.24
N LEU A 165 0.38 -20.48 3.63
CA LEU A 165 -0.21 -20.66 4.96
C LEU A 165 -1.06 -21.93 5.08
N LEU A 166 -1.63 -22.42 3.97
CA LEU A 166 -2.56 -23.56 3.95
C LEU A 166 -1.99 -24.82 4.63
N PRO A 167 -0.70 -25.19 4.47
CA PRO A 167 -0.12 -26.32 5.20
C PRO A 167 -0.01 -26.10 6.72
N TYR A 168 0.12 -24.84 7.16
CA TYR A 168 0.21 -24.48 8.58
C TYR A 168 -1.18 -24.28 9.23
N ILE A 169 -2.20 -23.98 8.44
CA ILE A 169 -3.59 -23.87 8.89
C ILE A 169 -4.25 -25.25 8.93
N ASN A 170 -3.91 -26.14 7.99
CA ASN A 170 -4.39 -27.52 7.99
C ASN A 170 -3.53 -28.39 8.92
N THR A 171 -3.54 -28.07 10.21
CA THR A 171 -2.95 -28.94 11.25
C THR A 171 -3.69 -30.26 11.40
N GLY A 172 -4.84 -30.43 10.74
CA GLY A 172 -5.53 -31.70 10.64
C GLY A 172 -6.50 -31.77 9.48
N TYR A 173 -6.89 -32.98 9.16
CA TYR A 173 -7.96 -33.32 8.25
C TYR A 173 -9.19 -33.75 9.03
N ARG A 174 -10.36 -33.29 8.61
CA ARG A 174 -11.64 -33.92 8.93
C ARG A 174 -12.46 -33.99 7.66
N THR A 175 -13.10 -35.13 7.42
CA THR A 175 -14.06 -35.25 6.33
C THR A 175 -15.16 -34.18 6.49
N PRO A 176 -15.51 -33.39 5.47
CA PRO A 176 -16.67 -32.50 5.53
C PRO A 176 -17.96 -33.31 5.62
N THR A 177 -18.99 -32.81 6.32
CA THR A 177 -20.31 -33.47 6.42
C THR A 177 -20.89 -33.84 5.06
N ALA A 178 -20.71 -32.99 4.04
CA ALA A 178 -21.17 -33.25 2.68
C ALA A 178 -20.49 -34.45 1.99
N ASN A 179 -19.31 -34.88 2.49
CA ASN A 179 -18.49 -35.93 1.91
C ASN A 179 -18.48 -37.22 2.77
N GLN A 180 -19.44 -37.34 3.68
CA GLN A 180 -19.72 -38.58 4.41
C GLN A 180 -19.96 -39.75 3.44
N GLN A 181 -19.31 -40.90 3.68
CA GLN A 181 -19.49 -42.08 2.83
C GLN A 181 -20.44 -43.10 3.49
N ALA A 182 -21.11 -43.91 2.67
CA ALA A 182 -21.85 -45.06 3.17
C ALA A 182 -20.88 -46.09 3.77
N ILE A 183 -21.32 -46.78 4.82
CA ILE A 183 -20.61 -47.96 5.32
C ILE A 183 -20.73 -49.05 4.26
N GLY A 184 -19.60 -49.48 3.71
CA GLY A 184 -19.60 -50.51 2.67
C GLY A 184 -19.90 -51.92 3.19
N ALA A 185 -19.96 -52.87 2.28
CA ALA A 185 -20.12 -54.29 2.62
C ALA A 185 -18.88 -54.83 3.38
N ALA A 186 -19.04 -55.97 4.04
CA ALA A 186 -17.91 -56.73 4.57
C ALA A 186 -16.78 -56.89 3.53
N GLY A 187 -15.54 -56.59 3.92
CA GLY A 187 -14.36 -56.61 3.05
C GLY A 187 -14.12 -55.33 2.24
N SER A 188 -14.98 -54.31 2.34
CA SER A 188 -14.79 -53.03 1.65
C SER A 188 -13.86 -52.07 2.41
N ILE A 189 -13.34 -51.08 1.67
CA ILE A 189 -12.48 -50.02 2.20
C ILE A 189 -13.10 -48.67 1.86
N ASN A 190 -13.31 -47.83 2.87
CA ASN A 190 -13.67 -46.44 2.69
C ASN A 190 -12.39 -45.58 2.70
N THR A 191 -12.15 -44.87 1.60
CA THR A 191 -10.92 -44.08 1.38
C THR A 191 -11.21 -42.59 1.47
N PHE A 192 -10.40 -41.87 2.26
CA PHE A 192 -10.54 -40.45 2.52
C PHE A 192 -9.23 -39.70 2.23
N PRO A 193 -9.14 -38.91 1.15
CA PRO A 193 -7.96 -38.11 0.87
C PRO A 193 -7.84 -36.96 1.88
N HIS A 194 -6.68 -36.85 2.54
CA HIS A 194 -6.48 -35.90 3.64
C HIS A 194 -5.71 -34.63 3.25
N GLY A 195 -4.96 -34.65 2.14
CA GLY A 195 -4.30 -33.45 1.61
C GLY A 195 -3.20 -32.84 2.49
N LEU A 196 -2.69 -33.59 3.48
CA LEU A 196 -1.70 -33.11 4.47
C LEU A 196 -0.25 -33.13 3.92
N GLY A 197 -0.03 -33.63 2.70
CA GLY A 197 1.28 -33.63 2.03
C GLY A 197 2.33 -34.59 2.62
N ALA A 198 2.04 -35.21 3.76
CA ALA A 198 2.86 -36.23 4.41
C ALA A 198 1.96 -37.19 5.19
N ARG A 199 2.52 -38.34 5.62
CA ARG A 199 1.80 -39.30 6.45
C ARG A 199 1.46 -38.64 7.80
N PRO A 200 0.17 -38.58 8.20
CA PRO A 200 -0.23 -38.03 9.49
C PRO A 200 0.38 -38.81 10.67
N PHE A 201 0.65 -38.13 11.78
CA PHE A 201 1.11 -38.76 13.01
C PHE A 201 -0.03 -39.58 13.65
N ARG A 202 -1.23 -39.03 13.65
CA ARG A 202 -2.46 -39.69 14.12
C ARG A 202 -3.55 -39.60 13.07
N ALA A 203 -4.33 -40.66 12.91
CA ALA A 203 -5.55 -40.66 12.12
C ALA A 203 -6.57 -41.63 12.70
N GLY A 204 -7.84 -41.42 12.35
CA GLY A 204 -8.94 -42.23 12.85
C GLY A 204 -10.22 -42.03 12.03
N GLY A 205 -11.28 -42.71 12.46
CA GLY A 205 -12.60 -42.60 11.88
C GLY A 205 -13.68 -42.36 12.93
N TYR A 206 -14.83 -41.88 12.49
CA TYR A 206 -16.08 -41.83 13.24
C TYR A 206 -17.23 -42.24 12.34
N ILE A 207 -18.29 -42.78 12.93
CA ILE A 207 -19.59 -42.88 12.27
C ILE A 207 -20.54 -41.81 12.78
N VAL A 208 -21.37 -41.32 11.88
CA VAL A 208 -22.40 -40.32 12.12
C VAL A 208 -23.76 -40.96 11.91
N CYS A 209 -24.65 -40.79 12.89
CA CYS A 209 -26.04 -41.22 12.78
C CYS A 209 -26.77 -40.32 11.77
N VAL A 210 -27.29 -40.89 10.69
CA VAL A 210 -28.08 -40.16 9.67
C VAL A 210 -29.58 -40.46 9.77
N THR A 211 -29.93 -41.56 10.44
CA THR A 211 -31.30 -41.93 10.79
C THR A 211 -31.30 -42.36 12.25
N ALA A 212 -32.14 -41.75 13.08
CA ALA A 212 -32.21 -42.06 14.51
C ALA A 212 -32.28 -43.58 14.76
N TYR A 213 -31.43 -44.08 15.66
CA TYR A 213 -31.26 -45.51 15.90
C TYR A 213 -30.83 -45.80 17.34
N GLY A 214 -31.57 -46.67 18.03
CA GLY A 214 -31.30 -46.99 19.43
C GLY A 214 -31.35 -45.74 20.31
N ALA A 215 -30.24 -45.43 21.00
CA ALA A 215 -30.09 -44.25 21.86
C ALA A 215 -29.50 -43.01 21.12
N TYR A 216 -29.26 -43.10 19.81
CA TYR A 216 -28.60 -42.05 19.02
C TYR A 216 -29.58 -41.24 18.19
N SER A 217 -29.39 -39.92 18.22
CA SER A 217 -30.10 -38.96 17.39
C SER A 217 -29.33 -38.67 16.10
N VAL A 218 -30.03 -38.16 15.08
CA VAL A 218 -29.39 -37.74 13.82
C VAL A 218 -28.34 -36.67 14.12
N GLY A 219 -27.11 -36.89 13.64
CA GLY A 219 -25.96 -36.03 13.89
C GLY A 219 -25.04 -36.53 15.01
N ASP A 220 -25.48 -37.48 15.85
CA ASP A 220 -24.62 -38.05 16.89
C ASP A 220 -23.44 -38.79 16.24
N THR A 221 -22.26 -38.64 16.84
CA THR A 221 -21.01 -39.22 16.33
C THR A 221 -20.39 -40.17 17.34
N ILE A 222 -19.92 -41.31 16.88
CA ILE A 222 -19.16 -42.26 17.69
C ILE A 222 -17.86 -42.65 16.98
N LEU A 223 -16.82 -42.92 17.75
CA LEU A 223 -15.53 -43.30 17.21
C LEU A 223 -15.62 -44.66 16.51
N TRP A 224 -14.96 -44.79 15.37
CA TRP A 224 -14.94 -46.03 14.59
C TRP A 224 -14.38 -47.23 15.39
N GLU A 225 -13.48 -46.95 16.34
CA GLU A 225 -12.87 -47.95 17.21
C GLU A 225 -13.80 -48.45 18.34
N THR A 226 -14.92 -47.77 18.61
CA THR A 226 -15.93 -48.23 19.59
C THR A 226 -16.94 -49.19 18.98
N ILE A 227 -16.80 -49.52 17.69
CA ILE A 227 -17.57 -50.54 16.99
C ILE A 227 -16.87 -51.88 17.18
N PHE A 228 -17.59 -52.85 17.75
CA PHE A 228 -17.08 -54.20 17.97
C PHE A 228 -17.82 -55.20 17.12
N ASN A 229 -17.09 -56.20 16.65
CA ASN A 229 -17.64 -57.36 15.98
C ASN A 229 -17.80 -58.47 17.03
N VAL A 230 -19.00 -58.99 17.21
CA VAL A 230 -19.28 -60.10 18.14
C VAL A 230 -19.88 -61.25 17.37
N ASP A 231 -19.00 -62.13 16.88
CA ASP A 231 -19.34 -63.56 16.79
C ASP A 231 -18.07 -64.43 16.90
N SER A 232 -18.29 -65.67 17.31
CA SER A 232 -17.31 -66.61 17.85
C SER A 232 -16.04 -66.77 17.00
N ALA A 233 -14.90 -66.57 17.68
CA ALA A 233 -13.53 -66.96 17.32
C ALA A 233 -12.60 -65.96 16.61
N ASN A 234 -12.77 -64.64 16.76
CA ASN A 234 -11.69 -63.64 16.96
C ASN A 234 -12.27 -62.22 16.79
N ALA A 235 -12.40 -61.48 17.89
CA ALA A 235 -12.79 -60.07 17.85
C ALA A 235 -11.76 -59.28 17.02
N THR A 236 -12.10 -59.01 15.76
CA THR A 236 -11.21 -58.29 14.85
C THR A 236 -11.72 -56.86 14.76
N TYR A 237 -10.95 -55.94 15.34
CA TYR A 237 -11.18 -54.49 15.30
C TYR A 237 -11.42 -54.01 13.86
N MET A 238 -12.14 -52.91 13.69
CA MET A 238 -12.27 -52.21 12.42
C MET A 238 -10.99 -51.37 12.20
N PRO A 239 -10.03 -51.80 11.39
CA PRO A 239 -8.73 -51.14 11.34
C PRO A 239 -8.84 -49.80 10.63
N VAL A 240 -8.04 -48.85 11.13
CA VAL A 240 -7.74 -47.60 10.45
C VAL A 240 -6.30 -47.65 10.00
N VAL A 241 -6.07 -47.43 8.71
CA VAL A 241 -4.74 -47.36 8.10
C VAL A 241 -4.59 -46.00 7.45
N TRP A 242 -3.40 -45.42 7.45
CA TRP A 242 -3.16 -44.14 6.78
C TRP A 242 -1.76 -44.08 6.18
N ASP A 243 -1.67 -43.42 5.02
CA ASP A 243 -0.43 -43.15 4.31
C ASP A 243 -0.26 -41.64 4.08
N ALA A 244 0.61 -41.23 3.14
CA ALA A 244 0.86 -39.82 2.86
C ALA A 244 -0.28 -39.09 2.13
N THR A 245 -1.27 -39.83 1.64
CA THR A 245 -2.35 -39.31 0.80
C THR A 245 -3.73 -39.52 1.42
N ASN A 246 -3.96 -40.70 2.02
CA ASN A 246 -5.30 -41.15 2.40
C ASN A 246 -5.35 -41.74 3.82
N VAL A 247 -6.53 -41.62 4.43
CA VAL A 247 -6.99 -42.42 5.55
C VAL A 247 -7.95 -43.49 5.03
N TYR A 248 -7.75 -44.73 5.45
CA TYR A 248 -8.53 -45.90 5.07
C TYR A 248 -9.26 -46.45 6.29
N LEU A 249 -10.58 -46.52 6.21
CA LEU A 249 -11.42 -47.22 7.18
C LEU A 249 -11.81 -48.57 6.58
N ILE A 250 -11.38 -49.67 7.19
CA ILE A 250 -11.56 -51.01 6.64
C ILE A 250 -12.75 -51.69 7.32
N VAL A 251 -13.69 -52.17 6.53
CA VAL A 251 -14.82 -52.98 7.00
C VAL A 251 -14.38 -54.45 6.95
N THR A 252 -14.05 -55.02 8.11
CA THR A 252 -13.51 -56.40 8.16
C THR A 252 -14.56 -57.42 7.72
N PRO A 253 -14.18 -58.41 6.89
CA PRO A 253 -15.08 -59.50 6.54
C PRO A 253 -15.26 -60.45 7.74
N ASN A 254 -16.51 -60.84 8.04
CA ASN A 254 -16.80 -61.92 8.98
C ASN A 254 -17.53 -63.07 8.25
N GLY A 255 -17.15 -64.31 8.57
CA GLY A 255 -17.71 -65.54 8.04
C GLY A 255 -19.11 -65.90 8.56
N ALA A 256 -19.65 -65.16 9.54
CA ALA A 256 -21.04 -65.29 9.97
C ALA A 256 -21.69 -63.90 10.13
N ALA A 257 -22.69 -63.65 9.28
CA ALA A 257 -23.73 -62.63 9.42
C ALA A 257 -23.36 -61.14 9.64
N ASP A 258 -22.22 -60.62 9.16
CA ASP A 258 -21.94 -59.15 9.04
C ASP A 258 -22.37 -58.29 10.26
N ALA A 259 -22.33 -58.90 11.47
CA ALA A 259 -23.01 -58.38 12.66
C ALA A 259 -22.07 -57.50 13.46
N GLN A 260 -21.95 -56.25 13.02
CA GLN A 260 -21.25 -55.20 13.75
C GLN A 260 -22.18 -54.67 14.84
N PHE A 261 -21.65 -54.34 16.02
CA PHE A 261 -22.42 -53.76 17.11
C PHE A 261 -21.86 -52.41 17.52
N VAL A 262 -22.79 -51.54 17.90
CA VAL A 262 -22.50 -50.22 18.47
C VAL A 262 -22.92 -50.26 19.94
N GLY A 263 -22.01 -49.89 20.83
CA GLY A 263 -22.35 -49.62 22.23
C GLY A 263 -23.20 -48.36 22.34
N TYR A 264 -24.17 -48.33 23.26
CA TYR A 264 -24.99 -47.17 23.56
C TYR A 264 -24.36 -46.38 24.71
N ASP A 265 -23.77 -45.23 24.39
CA ASP A 265 -23.07 -44.33 25.34
C ASP A 265 -23.95 -43.87 26.52
N LYS A 266 -25.25 -43.72 26.29
CA LYS A 266 -26.23 -43.18 27.27
C LYS A 266 -26.96 -44.25 28.10
N THR A 267 -26.89 -45.52 27.72
CA THR A 267 -27.67 -46.59 28.37
C THR A 267 -26.86 -47.82 28.77
N GLY A 268 -25.57 -47.90 28.39
CA GLY A 268 -24.70 -49.02 28.72
C GLY A 268 -25.05 -50.34 27.99
N GLY A 269 -25.99 -50.31 27.06
CA GLY A 269 -26.35 -51.44 26.21
C GLY A 269 -25.55 -51.48 24.91
N SER A 270 -25.91 -52.40 24.01
CA SER A 270 -25.40 -52.43 22.64
C SER A 270 -26.49 -52.90 21.67
N GLY A 271 -26.34 -52.58 20.40
CA GLY A 271 -27.23 -53.07 19.34
C GLY A 271 -26.51 -53.20 18.01
N GLN A 272 -27.12 -53.97 17.10
CA GLN A 272 -26.53 -54.25 15.79
C GLN A 272 -26.49 -52.99 14.93
N LEU A 273 -25.30 -52.62 14.47
CA LEU A 273 -25.08 -51.51 13.54
C LEU A 273 -25.89 -51.73 12.25
N THR A 274 -26.88 -50.87 12.03
CA THR A 274 -27.66 -50.87 10.79
C THR A 274 -27.01 -49.91 9.78
N LYS A 275 -26.25 -50.43 8.81
CA LYS A 275 -25.41 -49.63 7.88
C LYS A 275 -26.16 -48.50 7.14
N THR A 276 -27.47 -48.59 6.96
CA THR A 276 -28.30 -47.53 6.35
C THR A 276 -28.52 -46.32 7.25
N ASN A 277 -28.44 -46.50 8.57
CA ASN A 277 -28.69 -45.46 9.56
C ASN A 277 -27.43 -44.66 9.91
N TRP A 278 -26.28 -45.05 9.34
CA TRP A 278 -24.97 -44.51 9.69
C TRP A 278 -24.14 -44.19 8.44
N LYS A 279 -23.27 -43.19 8.56
CA LYS A 279 -22.25 -42.84 7.57
C LYS A 279 -20.89 -42.75 8.22
N VAL A 280 -19.82 -42.91 7.44
CA VAL A 280 -18.44 -42.84 7.91
C VAL A 280 -17.76 -41.55 7.51
N MET A 281 -16.84 -41.13 8.38
CA MET A 281 -15.97 -39.97 8.22
C MET A 281 -14.60 -40.29 8.81
N ALA A 282 -13.57 -39.64 8.29
CA ALA A 282 -12.20 -39.77 8.77
C ALA A 282 -11.66 -38.45 9.34
N TRP A 283 -10.60 -38.57 10.12
CA TRP A 283 -9.79 -37.47 10.59
C TRP A 283 -8.30 -37.84 10.59
N ALA A 284 -7.44 -36.83 10.52
CA ALA A 284 -6.00 -36.98 10.65
C ALA A 284 -5.36 -35.71 11.25
N ASP A 285 -4.19 -35.85 11.86
CA ASP A 285 -3.44 -34.78 12.53
C ASP A 285 -1.93 -34.98 12.31
N VAL A 286 -1.20 -33.88 12.20
CA VAL A 286 0.25 -33.83 11.98
C VAL A 286 1.06 -33.56 13.25
N SER A 287 0.43 -33.40 14.42
CA SER A 287 1.10 -33.14 15.71
C SER A 287 1.84 -34.35 16.27
#